data_AF-A0A3M1FSM5-F1
#
_entry.id   AF-A0A3M1FSM5-F1
#
_cell.length_a   1.000
_cell.length_b   1.000
_cell.length_c   1.000
_cell.angle_alpha   90.00
_cell.angle_beta   90.00
_cell.angle_gamma   90.00
#
_symmetry.space_group_name_H-M   'P 1'
#
loop_
_entity.id
_entity.type
_entity.pdbx_description
1 polymer ?
#
loop_
_entity_poly.entity_id
_entity_poly.type
_entity_poly.pdbx_seq_one_letter_code
_entity_poly.pdbx_strand_id
1 'polypeptide(L)'
;NADHWASGSDGTADDAKHPRWSDYRSILTHYYTNVWLVDGSGNSVVPATRWNALEIDWLTSNTDPPILSPSGSYTVQVVVQNTGFYDLPQGAWALSYKWKRPGHGEQASANRAWTSATIPKGDPPYTFTLTVDDVPDWGYGPYTLRFDLYHPTLGFLSDTSDWPTQDVRLCVVWCITLPFIAN
;
A
#
# COMPACT_ATOMS: atom_id res chain seq x y z
N ASN A 1 12.84 10.55 28.43
CA ASN A 1 12.74 9.09 28.26
C ASN A 1 12.23 8.66 26.88
N ALA A 2 12.52 9.41 25.81
CA ALA A 2 12.15 9.03 24.44
C ALA A 2 13.20 8.13 23.75
N ASP A 3 14.41 8.03 24.32
CA ASP A 3 15.56 7.33 23.71
C ASP A 3 15.47 5.80 23.67
N HIS A 4 14.56 5.19 24.41
CA HIS A 4 14.44 3.73 24.47
C HIS A 4 13.83 3.13 23.18
N TRP A 5 13.12 3.95 22.40
CA TRP A 5 12.47 3.53 21.15
C TRP A 5 13.36 3.66 19.92
N ALA A 6 14.50 4.38 20.03
CA ALA A 6 15.36 4.75 18.90
C ALA A 6 16.67 3.95 18.82
N SER A 7 17.16 3.37 19.91
CA SER A 7 18.49 2.72 19.92
C SER A 7 18.51 1.26 19.47
N GLY A 8 17.36 0.57 19.41
CA GLY A 8 17.22 -0.76 18.80
C GLY A 8 18.17 -1.87 19.28
N SER A 9 18.96 -1.64 20.33
CA SER A 9 19.79 -2.62 21.03
C SER A 9 20.36 -1.97 22.29
N ASP A 10 20.18 -2.59 23.46
CA ASP A 10 21.38 -2.87 24.24
C ASP A 10 21.84 -4.25 23.76
N GLY A 11 23.15 -4.44 23.55
CA GLY A 11 23.68 -5.71 23.02
C GLY A 11 23.61 -6.86 24.03
N THR A 12 22.68 -6.83 24.99
CA THR A 12 22.48 -7.89 25.98
C THR A 12 21.18 -8.62 25.67
N ALA A 13 21.21 -9.95 25.71
CA ALA A 13 20.08 -10.83 25.39
C ALA A 13 18.95 -10.79 26.43
N ASP A 14 18.64 -9.61 26.97
CA ASP A 14 17.58 -9.42 27.96
C ASP A 14 16.24 -9.17 27.26
N ASP A 15 15.59 -10.28 26.90
CA ASP A 15 14.25 -10.38 26.27
C ASP A 15 13.15 -9.59 27.01
N ALA A 16 13.39 -9.19 28.27
CA ALA A 16 12.47 -8.36 29.05
C ALA A 16 12.41 -6.90 28.56
N LYS A 17 13.39 -6.44 27.78
CA LYS A 17 13.48 -5.06 27.26
C LYS A 17 13.00 -4.90 25.83
N HIS A 18 12.65 -6.01 25.16
CA HIS A 18 12.10 -5.98 23.81
C HIS A 18 10.56 -5.84 23.89
N PRO A 19 9.96 -4.81 23.28
CA PRO A 19 8.51 -4.68 23.24
C PRO A 19 7.89 -5.92 22.59
N ARG A 20 7.02 -6.61 23.33
CA ARG A 20 6.24 -7.72 22.78
C ARG A 20 5.04 -7.12 22.05
N TRP A 21 5.08 -7.17 20.73
CA TRP A 21 4.01 -6.67 19.88
C TRP A 21 2.94 -7.75 19.72
N SER A 22 1.73 -7.49 20.19
CA SER A 22 0.56 -8.35 19.97
C SER A 22 -0.22 -8.00 18.69
N ASP A 23 0.11 -6.87 18.06
CA ASP A 23 -0.47 -6.40 16.79
C ASP A 23 0.64 -5.85 15.88
N TYR A 24 0.78 -6.40 14.68
CA TYR A 24 1.77 -6.00 13.68
C TYR A 24 1.54 -4.55 13.18
N ARG A 25 0.32 -4.02 13.33
CA ARG A 25 -0.03 -2.64 12.94
C ARG A 25 0.54 -1.60 13.88
N SER A 26 0.90 -1.98 15.11
CA SER A 26 1.59 -1.11 16.06
C SER A 26 3.00 -0.70 15.62
N ILE A 27 3.52 -1.30 14.55
CA ILE A 27 4.84 -1.02 13.96
C ILE A 27 4.76 0.10 12.90
N LEU A 28 3.63 0.81 12.79
CA LEU A 28 3.51 1.97 11.89
C LEU A 28 4.46 3.13 12.25
N THR A 29 4.96 3.20 13.48
CA THR A 29 5.93 4.22 13.93
C THR A 29 7.39 3.90 13.53
N HIS A 30 7.70 2.72 12.98
CA HIS A 30 9.08 2.26 12.73
C HIS A 30 9.61 2.47 11.31
N TYR A 31 8.81 2.98 10.38
CA TYR A 31 9.22 3.04 8.97
C TYR A 31 10.26 4.11 8.64
N TYR A 32 10.54 5.04 9.56
CA TYR A 32 11.49 6.15 9.36
C TYR A 32 12.89 5.91 9.95
N THR A 33 13.12 4.80 10.66
CA THR A 33 14.29 4.67 11.56
C THR A 33 15.30 3.58 11.18
N ASN A 34 15.22 2.98 9.98
CA ASN A 34 16.05 1.81 9.61
C ASN A 34 15.90 0.63 10.60
N VAL A 35 14.76 0.51 11.29
CA VAL A 35 14.54 -0.60 12.22
C VAL A 35 14.22 -1.87 11.45
N TRP A 36 14.91 -2.96 11.81
CA TRP A 36 14.74 -4.28 11.22
C TRP A 36 13.84 -5.12 12.12
N LEU A 37 12.78 -5.68 11.55
CA LEU A 37 12.06 -6.77 12.21
C LEU A 37 12.77 -8.05 11.85
N VAL A 38 13.31 -8.72 12.86
CA VAL A 38 13.95 -10.02 12.71
C VAL A 38 13.23 -11.07 13.55
N ASP A 39 13.26 -12.32 13.12
CA ASP A 39 12.82 -13.45 13.93
C ASP A 39 13.82 -13.73 15.07
N GLY A 40 13.51 -14.70 15.94
CA GLY A 40 14.41 -15.09 17.04
C GLY A 40 15.76 -15.66 16.60
N SER A 41 15.96 -15.91 15.30
CA SER A 41 17.23 -16.34 14.70
C SER A 41 17.97 -15.19 14.01
N GLY A 42 17.43 -13.96 14.03
CA GLY A 42 18.00 -12.79 13.39
C GLY A 42 17.68 -12.65 11.89
N ASN A 43 16.79 -13.47 11.32
CA ASN A 43 16.39 -13.34 9.92
C ASN A 43 15.36 -12.23 9.75
N SER A 44 15.50 -11.39 8.72
CA SER A 44 14.49 -10.38 8.40
C SER A 44 13.12 -11.04 8.13
N VAL A 45 12.09 -10.61 8.83
CA VAL A 45 10.70 -11.04 8.60
C VAL A 45 9.93 -10.10 7.67
N VAL A 46 10.63 -9.11 7.12
CA VAL A 46 10.07 -8.10 6.20
C VAL A 46 10.81 -8.11 4.87
N PRO A 47 10.11 -7.93 3.73
CA PRO A 47 10.73 -7.87 2.42
C PRO A 47 11.70 -6.70 2.25
N ALA A 48 12.66 -6.83 1.34
CA ALA A 48 13.60 -5.75 1.02
C ALA A 48 12.94 -4.62 0.22
N THR A 49 11.99 -4.95 -0.64
CA THR A 49 11.20 -3.98 -1.42
C THR A 49 9.83 -3.85 -0.78
N ARG A 50 9.48 -2.62 -0.39
CA ARG A 50 8.26 -2.31 0.36
C ARG A 50 7.84 -0.88 0.06
N TRP A 51 6.55 -0.62 0.19
CA TRP A 51 6.01 0.73 0.00
C TRP A 51 4.84 0.97 0.94
N ASN A 52 4.44 2.22 1.10
CA ASN A 52 3.22 2.59 1.78
C ASN A 52 2.57 3.79 1.08
N ALA A 53 1.23 3.81 0.97
CA ALA A 53 0.53 5.03 0.61
C ALA A 53 0.50 5.95 1.83
N LEU A 54 0.94 7.19 1.65
CA LEU A 54 0.74 8.27 2.61
C LEU A 54 -0.61 8.95 2.38
N GLU A 55 -1.03 9.04 1.13
CA GLU A 55 -2.25 9.72 0.72
C GLU A 55 -2.79 9.09 -0.58
N ILE A 56 -4.12 9.01 -0.69
CA ILE A 56 -4.84 8.65 -1.91
C ILE A 56 -5.88 9.75 -2.14
N ASP A 57 -5.73 10.51 -3.22
CA ASP A 57 -6.60 11.62 -3.59
C ASP A 57 -7.29 11.34 -4.92
N TRP A 58 -8.62 11.23 -4.89
CA TRP A 58 -9.46 11.04 -6.07
C TRP A 58 -9.78 12.33 -6.83
N LEU A 59 -9.14 13.44 -6.46
CA LEU A 59 -9.35 14.77 -7.03
C LEU A 59 -10.82 15.23 -6.96
N THR A 60 -11.53 14.73 -5.95
CA THR A 60 -12.87 15.15 -5.57
C THR A 60 -12.77 16.23 -4.48
N SER A 61 -13.88 16.91 -4.18
CA SER A 61 -13.90 17.98 -3.16
C SER A 61 -13.46 17.54 -1.75
N ASN A 62 -13.52 16.25 -1.47
CA ASN A 62 -13.23 15.63 -0.18
C ASN A 62 -12.21 14.47 -0.29
N THR A 63 -11.47 14.39 -1.41
CA THR A 63 -10.48 13.35 -1.73
C THR A 63 -10.99 11.89 -1.77
N ASP A 64 -12.25 11.65 -1.39
CA ASP A 64 -12.92 10.35 -1.41
C ASP A 64 -13.21 9.85 -2.84
N PRO A 65 -13.24 8.53 -3.06
CA PRO A 65 -13.64 7.95 -4.34
C PRO A 65 -15.06 8.37 -4.74
N PRO A 66 -15.27 8.85 -5.98
CA PRO A 66 -16.61 9.08 -6.48
C PRO A 66 -17.34 7.75 -6.73
N ILE A 67 -18.65 7.82 -6.98
CA ILE A 67 -19.37 6.68 -7.55
C ILE A 67 -18.90 6.50 -8.99
N LEU A 68 -18.36 5.31 -9.27
CA LEU A 68 -17.81 4.98 -10.57
C LEU A 68 -18.89 4.48 -11.52
N SER A 69 -18.79 4.81 -12.80
CA SER A 69 -19.61 4.24 -13.87
C SER A 69 -18.76 3.26 -14.70
N PRO A 70 -19.37 2.21 -15.29
CA PRO A 70 -18.63 1.21 -16.07
C PRO A 70 -17.83 1.77 -17.26
N SER A 71 -18.25 2.91 -17.80
CA SER A 71 -17.59 3.59 -18.93
C SER A 71 -16.88 4.88 -18.51
N GLY A 72 -16.74 5.12 -17.20
CA GLY A 72 -16.12 6.32 -16.67
C GLY A 72 -14.60 6.24 -16.69
N SER A 73 -13.96 7.41 -16.56
CA SER A 73 -12.50 7.53 -16.42
C SER A 73 -12.21 8.47 -15.26
N TYR A 74 -11.42 8.00 -14.30
CA TYR A 74 -11.21 8.66 -13.02
C TYR A 74 -9.72 8.76 -12.72
N THR A 75 -9.22 9.98 -12.57
CA THR A 75 -7.84 10.20 -12.17
C THR A 75 -7.72 10.08 -10.66
N VAL A 76 -6.72 9.33 -10.20
CA VAL A 76 -6.34 9.19 -8.79
C VAL A 76 -4.87 9.53 -8.63
N GLN A 77 -4.56 10.29 -7.59
CA GLN A 77 -3.19 10.55 -7.16
C GLN A 77 -2.90 9.71 -5.92
N VAL A 78 -1.75 9.05 -5.90
CA VAL A 78 -1.30 8.26 -4.76
C VAL A 78 0.10 8.69 -4.39
N VAL A 79 0.24 9.25 -3.20
CA VAL A 79 1.53 9.62 -2.63
C VAL A 79 2.11 8.38 -1.98
N VAL A 80 3.22 7.89 -2.51
CA VAL A 80 3.88 6.67 -2.09
C VAL A 80 5.20 6.98 -1.40
N GLN A 81 5.38 6.41 -0.22
CA GLN A 81 6.68 6.31 0.43
C GLN A 81 7.32 4.97 0.09
N ASN A 82 8.57 4.97 -0.37
CA ASN A 82 9.37 3.76 -0.44
C ASN A 82 9.90 3.42 0.95
N THR A 83 9.31 2.42 1.59
CA THR A 83 9.71 1.92 2.91
C THR A 83 10.69 0.73 2.80
N GLY A 84 11.15 0.43 1.59
CA GLY A 84 12.16 -0.57 1.31
C GLY A 84 13.57 -0.16 1.71
N PHE A 85 14.51 -1.09 1.51
CA PHE A 85 15.93 -0.88 1.80
C PHE A 85 16.68 -0.19 0.66
N TYR A 86 16.22 -0.41 -0.58
CA TYR A 86 16.83 0.10 -1.79
C TYR A 86 15.97 1.19 -2.41
N ASP A 87 16.61 2.12 -3.12
CA ASP A 87 15.93 3.04 -4.01
C ASP A 87 15.22 2.23 -5.12
N LEU A 88 14.05 2.68 -5.56
CA LEU A 88 13.33 2.10 -6.68
C LEU A 88 13.74 2.85 -7.95
N PRO A 89 14.47 2.22 -8.89
CA PRO A 89 14.99 2.93 -10.06
C PRO A 89 13.87 3.48 -10.95
N GLN A 90 14.13 4.64 -11.55
CA GLN A 90 13.27 5.24 -12.56
C GLN A 90 12.87 4.22 -13.65
N GLY A 91 11.58 4.17 -13.96
CA GLY A 91 11.02 3.35 -15.05
C GLY A 91 10.97 1.84 -14.76
N ALA A 92 11.55 1.36 -13.66
CA ALA A 92 11.51 -0.07 -13.31
C ALA A 92 10.23 -0.46 -12.57
N TRP A 93 9.60 0.49 -11.88
CA TRP A 93 8.42 0.27 -11.06
C TRP A 93 7.26 1.14 -11.54
N ALA A 94 6.04 0.61 -11.41
CA ALA A 94 4.80 1.31 -11.62
C ALA A 94 3.86 1.12 -10.44
N LEU A 95 2.97 2.09 -10.21
CA LEU A 95 1.77 1.86 -9.43
C LEU A 95 0.67 1.31 -10.34
N SER A 96 -0.04 0.29 -9.87
CA SER A 96 -1.20 -0.30 -10.54
C SER A 96 -2.21 -0.75 -9.48
N TYR A 97 -3.28 -1.44 -9.89
CA TYR A 97 -4.32 -1.90 -8.99
C TYR A 97 -4.97 -3.20 -9.43
N LYS A 98 -5.61 -3.86 -8.47
CA LYS A 98 -6.48 -5.02 -8.69
C LYS A 98 -7.90 -4.68 -8.24
N TRP A 99 -8.88 -5.05 -9.05
CA TRP A 99 -10.29 -5.04 -8.71
C TRP A 99 -10.64 -6.25 -7.84
N LYS A 100 -11.47 -6.03 -6.83
CA LYS A 100 -11.97 -7.08 -5.95
C LYS A 100 -13.44 -6.84 -5.60
N ARG A 101 -14.23 -7.92 -5.56
CA ARG A 101 -15.62 -7.91 -5.11
C ARG A 101 -16.00 -9.27 -4.52
N PRO A 102 -16.77 -9.33 -3.42
CA PRO A 102 -17.27 -10.61 -2.90
C PRO A 102 -18.01 -11.42 -3.96
N GLY A 103 -17.75 -12.73 -4.04
CA GLY A 103 -18.29 -13.60 -5.08
C GLY A 103 -17.54 -13.54 -6.42
N HIS A 104 -16.57 -12.63 -6.55
CA HIS A 104 -15.65 -12.54 -7.68
C HIS A 104 -14.20 -12.72 -7.20
N GLY A 105 -13.32 -13.18 -8.08
CA GLY A 105 -11.89 -13.20 -7.82
C GLY A 105 -11.28 -11.79 -7.81
N GLU A 106 -9.96 -11.72 -7.64
CA GLU A 106 -9.22 -10.49 -7.93
C GLU A 106 -8.89 -10.41 -9.43
N GLN A 107 -9.04 -9.23 -10.02
CA GLN A 107 -8.68 -8.98 -11.42
C GLN A 107 -7.71 -7.82 -11.49
N ALA A 108 -6.49 -8.10 -11.96
CA ALA A 108 -5.47 -7.08 -12.18
C ALA A 108 -5.85 -6.14 -13.33
N SER A 109 -5.66 -4.85 -13.11
CA SER A 109 -5.74 -3.85 -14.17
C SER A 109 -4.52 -3.92 -15.09
N ALA A 110 -4.72 -3.58 -16.35
CA ALA A 110 -3.62 -3.33 -17.28
C ALA A 110 -3.03 -1.91 -17.10
N ASN A 111 -3.73 -1.01 -16.41
CA ASN A 111 -3.33 0.37 -16.20
C ASN A 111 -2.15 0.45 -15.22
N ARG A 112 -1.14 1.20 -15.63
CA ARG A 112 0.13 1.34 -14.90
C ARG A 112 0.63 2.78 -15.00
N ALA A 113 0.91 3.37 -13.85
CA ALA A 113 1.61 4.64 -13.76
C ALA A 113 3.10 4.37 -13.50
N TRP A 114 3.93 4.40 -14.54
CA TRP A 114 5.37 4.19 -14.42
C TRP A 114 6.04 5.37 -13.73
N THR A 115 7.04 5.06 -12.90
CA THR A 115 7.91 6.06 -12.29
C THR A 115 8.66 6.88 -13.34
N SER A 116 8.60 8.20 -13.23
CA SER A 116 9.33 9.15 -14.09
C SER A 116 10.67 9.59 -13.48
N ALA A 117 10.93 9.24 -12.22
CA ALA A 117 12.18 9.44 -11.51
C ALA A 117 12.43 8.26 -10.54
N THR A 118 13.66 8.14 -10.04
CA THR A 118 13.97 7.19 -8.95
C THR A 118 13.19 7.57 -7.70
N ILE A 119 12.55 6.59 -7.05
CA ILE A 119 11.94 6.77 -5.72
C ILE A 119 13.00 6.42 -4.67
N PRO A 120 13.58 7.42 -3.99
CA PRO A 120 14.59 7.15 -2.96
C PRO A 120 13.98 6.36 -1.81
N LYS A 121 14.79 5.58 -1.11
CA LYS A 121 14.36 4.95 0.15
C LYS A 121 14.05 6.01 1.20
N GLY A 122 12.96 5.82 1.93
CA GLY A 122 12.43 6.85 2.80
C GLY A 122 12.01 8.06 1.98
N ASP A 123 12.56 9.22 2.30
CA ASP A 123 12.16 10.51 1.75
C ASP A 123 13.01 10.97 0.56
N PRO A 124 12.45 11.84 -0.32
CA PRO A 124 11.05 12.27 -0.37
C PRO A 124 10.08 11.19 -0.90
N PRO A 125 8.79 11.29 -0.56
CA PRO A 125 7.75 10.49 -1.19
C PRO A 125 7.63 10.80 -2.70
N TYR A 126 7.03 9.86 -3.43
CA TYR A 126 6.76 9.98 -4.86
C TYR A 126 5.26 9.93 -5.14
N THR A 127 4.77 10.89 -5.93
CA THR A 127 3.36 10.95 -6.32
C THR A 127 3.14 10.24 -7.65
N PHE A 128 2.35 9.17 -7.64
CA PHE A 128 1.81 8.57 -8.85
C PHE A 128 0.52 9.27 -9.25
N THR A 129 0.33 9.49 -10.55
CA THR A 129 -0.98 9.84 -11.13
C THR A 129 -1.40 8.69 -12.04
N LEU A 130 -2.56 8.11 -11.76
CA LEU A 130 -3.08 6.93 -12.42
C LEU A 130 -4.53 7.19 -12.84
N THR A 131 -4.97 6.54 -13.90
CA THR A 131 -6.36 6.55 -14.34
C THR A 131 -7.01 5.21 -14.06
N VAL A 132 -8.21 5.25 -13.48
CA VAL A 132 -9.12 4.13 -13.30
C VAL A 132 -10.23 4.26 -14.33
N ASP A 133 -10.25 3.38 -15.33
CA ASP A 133 -11.23 3.41 -16.44
C ASP A 133 -11.63 2.03 -16.96
N ASP A 134 -11.25 0.97 -16.23
CA ASP A 134 -11.41 -0.42 -16.62
C ASP A 134 -12.29 -1.20 -15.63
N VAL A 135 -13.39 -0.58 -15.20
CA VAL A 135 -14.34 -1.17 -14.24
C VAL A 135 -14.86 -2.51 -14.77
N PRO A 136 -14.67 -3.64 -14.05
CA PRO A 136 -15.12 -4.95 -14.51
C PRO A 136 -16.64 -5.05 -14.58
N ASP A 137 -17.14 -5.80 -15.56
CA ASP A 137 -18.57 -6.12 -15.69
C ASP A 137 -18.99 -7.21 -14.69
N TRP A 138 -18.92 -6.90 -13.40
CA TRP A 138 -19.44 -7.73 -12.32
C TRP A 138 -20.79 -7.22 -11.80
N GLY A 139 -21.34 -6.17 -12.42
CA GLY A 139 -22.60 -5.54 -12.03
C GLY A 139 -22.41 -4.42 -11.00
N TYR A 140 -23.49 -3.99 -10.36
CA TYR A 140 -23.47 -2.79 -9.51
C TYR A 140 -23.16 -3.10 -8.05
N GLY A 141 -22.77 -2.08 -7.28
CA GLY A 141 -22.59 -2.19 -5.83
C GLY A 141 -21.18 -1.90 -5.35
N PRO A 142 -20.79 -2.46 -4.18
CA PRO A 142 -19.49 -2.19 -3.58
C PRO A 142 -18.37 -3.00 -4.25
N TYR A 143 -17.24 -2.33 -4.44
CA TYR A 143 -15.98 -2.89 -4.93
C TYR A 143 -14.84 -2.47 -4.01
N THR A 144 -13.72 -3.15 -4.15
CA THR A 144 -12.44 -2.74 -3.56
C THR A 144 -11.42 -2.61 -4.68
N LEU A 145 -10.74 -1.47 -4.72
CA LEU A 145 -9.51 -1.29 -5.48
C LEU A 145 -8.34 -1.52 -4.55
N ARG A 146 -7.48 -2.47 -4.92
CA ARG A 146 -6.25 -2.77 -4.22
C ARG A 146 -5.09 -2.15 -5.00
N PHE A 147 -4.57 -1.03 -4.54
CA PHE A 147 -3.36 -0.43 -5.10
C PHE A 147 -2.13 -1.23 -4.69
N ASP A 148 -1.22 -1.42 -5.63
CA ASP A 148 0.05 -2.11 -5.41
C ASP A 148 1.12 -1.70 -6.43
N LEU A 149 2.38 -1.87 -6.04
CA LEU A 149 3.51 -1.69 -6.94
C LEU A 149 3.66 -2.90 -7.86
N TYR A 150 3.97 -2.61 -9.11
CA TYR A 150 4.19 -3.58 -10.17
C TYR A 150 5.60 -3.42 -10.75
N HIS A 151 6.27 -4.54 -10.97
CA HIS A 151 7.54 -4.62 -11.70
C HIS A 151 7.40 -5.61 -12.86
N PRO A 152 7.91 -5.32 -14.08
CA PRO A 152 7.72 -6.19 -15.25
C PRO A 152 8.12 -7.65 -15.05
N THR A 153 9.21 -7.88 -14.33
CA THR A 153 9.77 -9.22 -14.09
C THR A 153 9.18 -9.92 -12.87
N LEU A 154 8.74 -9.15 -11.86
CA LEU A 154 8.29 -9.71 -10.58
C LEU A 154 6.76 -9.79 -10.48
N GLY A 155 6.04 -9.05 -11.32
CA GLY A 155 4.60 -8.88 -11.17
C GLY A 155 4.28 -7.88 -10.06
N PHE A 156 3.14 -8.09 -9.41
CA PHE A 156 2.72 -7.28 -8.26
C PHE A 156 3.53 -7.65 -7.02
N LEU A 157 3.92 -6.65 -6.24
CA LEU A 157 4.75 -6.85 -5.05
C LEU A 157 4.04 -7.71 -4.00
N SER A 158 2.72 -7.56 -3.85
CA SER A 158 1.90 -8.38 -2.96
C SER A 158 1.88 -9.86 -3.32
N ASP A 159 2.07 -10.21 -4.59
CA ASP A 159 2.10 -11.61 -5.03
C ASP A 159 3.45 -12.29 -4.75
N THR A 160 4.49 -11.51 -4.47
CA THR A 160 5.88 -12.01 -4.36
C THR A 160 6.47 -11.88 -2.96
N SER A 161 5.89 -11.04 -2.11
CA SER A 161 6.52 -10.64 -0.85
C SER A 161 5.57 -10.59 0.34
N ASP A 162 4.29 -10.93 0.15
CA ASP A 162 3.21 -10.81 1.15
C ASP A 162 3.15 -9.42 1.81
N TRP A 163 3.73 -8.39 1.17
CA TRP A 163 3.71 -7.04 1.69
C TRP A 163 2.29 -6.45 1.61
N PRO A 164 1.80 -5.78 2.67
CA PRO A 164 0.46 -5.21 2.66
C PRO A 164 0.24 -4.24 1.49
N THR A 165 -0.93 -4.36 0.88
CA THR A 165 -1.43 -3.45 -0.16
C THR A 165 -2.30 -2.36 0.43
N GLN A 166 -2.76 -1.43 -0.42
CA GLN A 166 -3.68 -0.37 -0.01
C GLN A 166 -5.05 -0.57 -0.66
N ASP A 167 -6.02 -0.95 0.16
CA ASP A 167 -7.38 -1.27 -0.26
C ASP A 167 -8.29 -0.05 -0.07
N VAL A 168 -8.88 0.44 -1.16
CA VAL A 168 -9.89 1.50 -1.19
C VAL A 168 -11.24 0.91 -1.52
N ARG A 169 -12.23 1.10 -0.63
CA ARG A 169 -13.61 0.71 -0.89
C ARG A 169 -14.31 1.80 -1.69
N LEU A 170 -15.06 1.39 -2.71
CA LEU A 170 -15.79 2.31 -3.58
C LEU A 170 -17.08 1.68 -4.10
N CYS A 171 -17.85 2.47 -4.84
CA CYS A 171 -19.14 2.09 -5.37
C CYS A 171 -19.18 2.20 -6.88
N VAL A 172 -19.70 1.16 -7.55
CA VAL A 172 -19.99 1.18 -8.99
C VAL A 172 -21.50 1.34 -9.18
N VAL A 173 -21.89 2.43 -9.84
CA VAL A 173 -23.26 2.91 -10.11
C VAL A 173 -24.06 3.29 -8.85
N TRP A 174 -24.08 2.46 -7.82
CA TRP A 174 -24.74 2.76 -6.56
C TRP A 174 -24.20 1.89 -5.40
N CYS A 175 -24.40 2.35 -4.17
CA CYS A 175 -24.29 1.55 -2.96
C CYS A 175 -25.45 1.88 -2.02
N ILE A 176 -25.90 0.92 -1.22
CA ILE A 176 -26.62 1.24 0.01
C ILE A 176 -25.55 1.66 1.02
N THR A 177 -25.53 2.93 1.41
CA THR A 177 -24.88 3.32 2.66
C THR A 177 -25.65 2.65 3.80
N LEU A 178 -25.21 1.47 4.24
CA LEU A 178 -25.54 1.00 5.58
C LEU A 178 -24.53 1.66 6.54
N PRO A 179 -24.98 2.19 7.69
CA PRO A 179 -24.15 3.02 8.55
C PRO A 179 -22.89 2.28 9.01
N PHE A 180 -21.79 3.02 9.12
CA PHE A 180 -20.57 2.60 9.79
C PHE A 180 -20.91 1.96 11.15
N ILE A 181 -20.66 0.66 11.30
CA ILE A 181 -20.45 0.08 12.64
C ILE A 181 -18.94 0.01 12.80
N ALA A 182 -18.39 1.03 13.47
CA ALA A 182 -17.10 0.92 14.11
C ALA A 182 -17.27 -0.03 15.30
N ASN A 183 -16.51 -1.12 15.32
CA ASN A 183 -16.20 -1.87 16.53
C ASN A 183 -14.72 -1.66 16.84
#